data_AF-A0A336UJ02-F1
#
_entry.id   AF-A0A336UJ02-F1
#
_cell.length_a   1.000
_cell.length_b   1.000
_cell.length_c   1.000
_cell.angle_alpha   90.00
_cell.angle_beta   90.00
_cell.angle_gamma   90.00
#
_symmetry.space_group_name_H-M   'P 1'
#
loop_
_entity.id
_entity.type
_entity.pdbx_description
1 polymer ?
#
loop_
_entity_poly.entity_id
_entity_poly.type
_entity_poly.pdbx_seq_one_letter_code
_entity_poly.pdbx_strand_id
1 'polypeptide(L)'
;MASFIKPSVIRQTCLAASKRNFSTKIPSSFPAINKPAGRSTFVRDALPGSMRVAAFHASGRQSILPPLPHYIANDAAAVPKPSPSHGSYHWTFERLIAVGLVPLTVAPFVSGSLNLATDALLCAAILIHSHIGFESCITDYFPSKRVPKTKAFLWWGLRGATVLVGVGLYEFETNDVGVTEGIKRIWRA
;
A
#
# COMPACT_ATOMS: atom_id res chain seq x y z
N MET A 1 -30.80 12.54 27.30
CA MET A 1 -31.07 13.99 27.11
C MET A 1 -30.60 14.35 25.72
N ALA A 2 -31.54 14.70 24.85
CA ALA A 2 -31.32 15.01 23.44
C ALA A 2 -30.74 16.43 23.27
N SER A 3 -29.88 16.62 22.28
CA SER A 3 -29.67 17.94 21.68
C SER A 3 -29.37 17.75 20.19
N PHE A 4 -30.40 18.02 19.39
CA PHE A 4 -30.32 18.20 17.96
C PHE A 4 -30.11 19.70 17.70
N ILE A 5 -29.00 20.07 17.05
CA ILE A 5 -28.83 21.42 16.50
C ILE A 5 -28.42 21.26 15.04
N LYS A 6 -29.37 21.59 14.14
CA LYS A 6 -29.11 21.84 12.71
C LYS A 6 -29.18 23.35 12.49
N PRO A 7 -28.21 23.98 11.80
CA PRO A 7 -28.43 25.26 11.18
C PRO A 7 -28.87 25.06 9.72
N SER A 8 -30.11 25.47 9.43
CA SER A 8 -30.62 25.76 8.10
C SER A 8 -30.18 27.16 7.68
N VAL A 9 -29.36 27.28 6.64
CA VAL A 9 -29.21 28.53 5.88
C VAL A 9 -29.22 28.23 4.39
N ILE A 10 -30.22 28.82 3.74
CA ILE A 10 -30.48 28.89 2.31
C ILE A 10 -29.46 29.82 1.66
N ARG A 11 -28.83 29.40 0.56
CA ARG A 11 -28.42 30.34 -0.50
C ARG A 11 -28.38 29.66 -1.87
N GLN A 12 -29.46 29.84 -2.63
CA GLN A 12 -29.42 29.82 -4.09
C GLN A 12 -28.44 30.89 -4.58
N THR A 13 -27.62 30.59 -5.59
CA THR A 13 -27.65 31.25 -6.91
C THR A 13 -26.47 30.80 -7.78
N CYS A 14 -26.73 30.80 -9.10
CA CYS A 14 -25.80 30.77 -10.23
C CYS A 14 -25.40 29.39 -10.78
N LEU A 15 -26.35 28.84 -11.55
CA LEU A 15 -26.07 28.11 -12.77
C LEU A 15 -25.17 28.96 -13.69
N ALA A 16 -23.96 28.49 -13.99
CA ALA A 16 -23.31 28.59 -15.30
C ALA A 16 -21.83 28.19 -15.19
N ALA A 17 -21.49 26.97 -15.64
CA ALA A 17 -20.11 26.62 -15.95
C ALA A 17 -20.05 25.80 -17.26
N SER A 18 -20.03 26.56 -18.36
CA SER A 18 -19.22 26.33 -19.57
C SER A 18 -19.15 24.91 -20.13
N LYS A 19 -20.05 24.57 -21.06
CA LYS A 19 -19.79 23.55 -22.09
C LYS A 19 -18.74 24.07 -23.06
N ARG A 20 -17.46 23.72 -22.87
CA ARG A 20 -16.43 23.94 -23.89
C ARG A 20 -16.53 22.84 -24.95
N ASN A 21 -17.30 23.11 -25.99
CA ASN A 21 -17.21 22.35 -27.24
C ASN A 21 -15.94 22.80 -27.97
N PHE A 22 -14.93 21.93 -28.01
CA PHE A 22 -13.77 22.11 -28.89
C PHE A 22 -14.24 21.97 -30.34
N SER A 23 -14.46 23.10 -31.02
CA SER A 23 -14.82 23.16 -32.44
C SER A 23 -13.53 23.25 -33.27
N THR A 24 -13.09 22.14 -33.84
CA THR A 24 -12.04 22.11 -34.87
C THR A 24 -12.69 22.15 -36.24
N LYS A 25 -13.15 23.33 -36.65
CA LYS A 25 -13.43 23.61 -38.07
C LYS A 25 -12.84 24.96 -38.44
N ILE A 26 -11.75 24.90 -39.20
CA ILE A 26 -11.12 26.04 -39.87
C ILE A 26 -12.05 26.42 -41.04
N PRO A 27 -12.65 27.62 -41.09
CA PRO A 27 -13.35 28.05 -42.29
C PRO A 27 -12.33 28.51 -43.33
N SER A 28 -12.09 27.68 -44.35
CA SER A 28 -11.39 28.07 -45.57
C SER A 28 -12.36 28.83 -46.49
N SER A 29 -12.34 30.17 -46.45
CA SER A 29 -13.08 30.98 -47.42
C SER A 29 -12.49 32.39 -47.54
N PHE A 30 -11.35 32.51 -48.22
CA PHE A 30 -10.95 33.76 -48.89
C PHE A 30 -10.50 33.44 -50.32
N PRO A 31 -10.86 34.26 -51.31
CA PRO A 31 -10.71 33.91 -52.71
C PRO A 31 -9.25 33.99 -53.18
N ALA A 32 -8.94 33.15 -54.16
CA ALA A 32 -7.63 32.98 -54.76
C ALA A 32 -7.06 34.29 -55.33
N ILE A 33 -5.84 34.62 -54.91
CA ILE A 33 -4.89 35.45 -55.69
C ILE A 33 -3.59 34.66 -55.81
N ASN A 34 -3.32 34.20 -57.04
CA ASN A 34 -2.08 33.58 -57.46
C ASN A 34 -0.93 34.61 -57.40
N LYS A 35 0.06 34.38 -56.55
CA LYS A 35 1.42 34.92 -56.74
C LYS A 35 2.45 33.85 -56.32
N PRO A 36 3.40 33.47 -57.19
CA PRO A 36 4.49 32.58 -56.80
C PRO A 36 5.56 33.42 -56.10
N ALA A 37 5.60 33.38 -54.76
CA ALA A 37 6.72 33.92 -54.00
C ALA A 37 7.77 32.82 -53.85
N GLY A 38 8.98 33.08 -54.37
CA GLY A 38 10.11 32.15 -54.43
C GLY A 38 10.40 31.47 -53.09
N ARG A 39 10.37 30.14 -53.10
CA ARG A 39 10.68 29.29 -51.96
C ARG A 39 12.20 29.25 -51.81
N SER A 40 12.75 30.03 -50.87
CA SER A 40 14.14 29.94 -50.44
C SER A 40 14.48 28.48 -50.10
N THR A 41 15.45 27.92 -50.81
CA THR A 41 15.92 26.52 -50.72
C THR A 41 17.01 26.33 -49.67
N PHE A 42 17.40 27.35 -48.90
CA PHE A 42 18.64 27.33 -48.13
C PHE A 42 18.50 27.11 -46.60
N VAL A 43 17.35 26.67 -46.08
CA VAL A 43 17.16 26.51 -44.61
C VAL A 43 16.61 25.12 -44.23
N ARG A 44 16.88 24.08 -45.02
CA ARG A 44 16.39 22.73 -44.72
C ARG A 44 17.38 21.84 -43.94
N ASP A 45 18.65 22.20 -43.87
CA ASP A 45 19.69 21.27 -43.39
C ASP A 45 20.13 21.46 -41.94
N ALA A 46 19.44 22.28 -41.14
CA ALA A 46 19.83 22.56 -39.75
C ALA A 46 18.91 21.98 -38.67
N LEU A 47 18.04 21.01 -39.01
CA LEU A 47 17.35 20.23 -37.97
C LEU A 47 18.16 18.97 -37.70
N PRO A 48 18.75 18.80 -36.49
CA PRO A 48 19.45 17.57 -36.16
C PRO A 48 18.52 16.38 -36.39
N GLY A 49 18.92 15.53 -37.33
CA GLY A 49 18.17 14.36 -37.76
C GLY A 49 17.81 13.51 -36.55
N SER A 50 16.51 13.27 -36.41
CA SER A 50 15.90 12.26 -35.54
C SER A 50 16.63 12.06 -34.21
N MET A 51 16.26 12.84 -33.19
CA MET A 51 16.34 12.35 -31.81
C MET A 51 15.68 10.96 -31.80
N ARG A 52 16.48 9.89 -31.82
CA ARG A 52 16.01 8.55 -31.53
C ARG A 52 15.65 8.56 -30.06
N VAL A 53 14.41 8.93 -29.78
CA VAL A 53 13.79 8.72 -28.48
C VAL A 53 13.96 7.24 -28.19
N ALA A 54 14.82 6.90 -27.22
CA ALA A 54 14.95 5.54 -26.74
C ALA A 54 13.55 5.10 -26.31
N ALA A 55 13.01 4.07 -26.97
CA ALA A 55 11.76 3.48 -26.54
C ALA A 55 12.03 2.89 -25.16
N PHE A 56 11.55 3.58 -24.11
CA PHE A 56 11.57 3.02 -22.77
C PHE A 56 10.92 1.65 -22.85
N HIS A 57 11.65 0.60 -22.46
CA HIS A 57 11.12 -0.74 -22.27
C HIS A 57 10.18 -0.72 -21.04
N ALA A 58 9.07 0.02 -21.13
CA ALA A 58 7.96 -0.15 -20.22
C ALA A 58 7.40 -1.53 -20.52
N SER A 59 7.50 -2.46 -19.56
CA SER A 59 6.89 -3.77 -19.69
C SER A 59 5.40 -3.59 -20.07
N GLY A 60 4.91 -4.41 -21.00
CA GLY A 60 3.53 -4.32 -21.46
C GLY A 60 2.56 -4.38 -20.28
N ARG A 61 1.52 -3.53 -20.30
CA ARG A 61 0.53 -3.40 -19.23
C ARG A 61 -0.07 -4.77 -18.87
N GLN A 62 0.31 -5.33 -17.73
CA GLN A 62 -0.28 -6.55 -17.19
C GLN A 62 -1.50 -6.21 -16.34
N SER A 63 -2.70 -6.66 -16.73
CA SER A 63 -3.92 -6.50 -15.92
C SER A 63 -4.06 -7.68 -14.94
N ILE A 64 -3.23 -7.71 -13.90
CA ILE A 64 -3.18 -8.83 -12.93
C ILE A 64 -4.54 -9.02 -12.21
N LEU A 65 -5.35 -7.96 -12.08
CA LEU A 65 -6.74 -8.04 -11.62
C LEU A 65 -7.58 -7.01 -12.39
N PRO A 66 -8.27 -7.38 -13.49
CA PRO A 66 -9.10 -6.43 -14.25
C PRO A 66 -10.24 -5.88 -13.38
N PRO A 67 -10.77 -4.67 -13.64
CA PRO A 67 -11.85 -4.10 -12.84
C PRO A 67 -13.08 -5.02 -12.82
N LEU A 68 -13.73 -5.14 -11.66
CA LEU A 68 -15.00 -5.87 -11.56
C LEU A 68 -16.12 -5.08 -12.25
N PRO A 69 -17.23 -5.73 -12.65
CA PRO A 69 -18.43 -5.03 -13.06
C PRO A 69 -18.86 -4.03 -11.98
N HIS A 70 -19.06 -2.77 -12.37
CA HIS A 70 -19.56 -1.73 -11.47
C HIS A 70 -21.09 -1.70 -11.56
N TYR A 71 -21.78 -1.86 -10.43
CA TYR A 71 -23.22 -1.64 -10.31
C TYR A 71 -23.44 -0.33 -9.54
N ILE A 72 -24.24 0.58 -10.08
CA ILE A 72 -24.63 1.81 -9.38
C ILE A 72 -25.90 1.48 -8.60
N ALA A 73 -25.74 1.04 -7.35
CA ALA A 73 -26.85 0.95 -6.40
C ALA A 73 -27.11 2.33 -5.81
N ASN A 74 -28.35 2.81 -5.90
CA ASN A 74 -28.77 4.10 -5.34
C ASN A 74 -29.08 4.01 -3.83
N ASP A 75 -29.13 2.80 -3.28
CA ASP A 75 -29.40 2.55 -1.87
C ASP A 75 -28.12 2.64 -1.04
N ALA A 76 -28.26 3.13 0.20
CA ALA A 76 -27.16 3.20 1.15
C ALA A 76 -26.59 1.78 1.40
N ALA A 77 -25.26 1.65 1.37
CA ALA A 77 -24.60 0.40 1.71
C ALA A 77 -24.97 -0.04 3.14
N ALA A 78 -25.30 -1.31 3.32
CA ALA A 78 -25.60 -1.87 4.63
C ALA A 78 -24.38 -1.74 5.55
N VAL A 79 -24.55 -1.03 6.67
CA VAL A 79 -23.48 -0.86 7.67
C VAL A 79 -23.43 -2.11 8.55
N PRO A 80 -22.30 -2.84 8.58
CA PRO A 80 -22.16 -3.99 9.47
C PRO A 80 -22.21 -3.56 10.94
N LYS A 81 -22.69 -4.45 11.81
CA LYS A 81 -22.70 -4.18 13.26
C LYS A 81 -21.26 -4.01 13.77
N PRO A 82 -20.96 -2.96 14.55
CA PRO A 82 -19.62 -2.75 15.06
C PRO A 82 -19.24 -3.86 16.04
N SER A 83 -18.00 -4.35 15.96
CA SER A 83 -17.42 -5.23 16.98
C SER A 83 -16.05 -4.69 17.40
N PRO A 84 -15.82 -4.39 18.69
CA PRO A 84 -14.55 -3.84 19.17
C PRO A 84 -13.35 -4.76 18.91
N SER A 85 -13.59 -6.08 18.90
CA SER A 85 -12.58 -7.09 18.62
C SER A 85 -11.95 -6.97 17.22
N HIS A 86 -12.72 -6.53 16.22
CA HIS A 86 -12.23 -6.32 14.85
C HIS A 86 -11.73 -4.88 14.60
N GLY A 87 -11.62 -4.06 15.64
CA GLY A 87 -11.21 -2.66 15.52
C GLY A 87 -10.33 -2.23 16.68
N SER A 88 -10.95 -1.57 17.67
CA SER A 88 -10.23 -0.88 18.75
C SER A 88 -9.32 -1.78 19.58
N TYR A 89 -9.76 -3.00 19.91
CA TYR A 89 -8.93 -3.93 20.70
C TYR A 89 -7.72 -4.42 19.93
N HIS A 90 -7.91 -4.80 18.66
CA HIS A 90 -6.81 -5.22 17.79
C HIS A 90 -5.76 -4.10 17.63
N TRP A 91 -6.23 -2.88 17.35
CA TRP A 91 -5.36 -1.71 17.24
C TRP A 91 -4.58 -1.44 18.54
N THR A 92 -5.27 -1.43 19.68
CA THR A 92 -4.63 -1.15 20.98
C THR A 92 -3.57 -2.20 21.31
N PHE A 93 -3.89 -3.48 21.08
CA PHE A 93 -2.96 -4.59 21.29
C PHE A 93 -1.71 -4.47 20.43
N GLU A 94 -1.87 -4.22 19.13
CA GLU A 94 -0.73 -4.00 18.22
C GLU A 94 0.18 -2.86 18.68
N ARG A 95 -0.42 -1.73 19.09
CA ARG A 95 0.34 -0.58 19.56
C ARG A 95 1.08 -0.89 20.84
N LEU A 96 0.48 -1.65 21.76
CA LEU A 96 1.11 -2.07 23.01
C LEU A 96 2.34 -2.95 22.72
N ILE A 97 2.21 -3.95 21.85
CA ILE A 97 3.34 -4.81 21.44
C ILE A 97 4.44 -3.98 20.76
N ALA A 98 4.08 -3.08 19.84
CA ALA A 98 5.05 -2.24 19.14
C ALA A 98 5.81 -1.30 20.10
N VAL A 99 5.10 -0.66 21.03
CA VAL A 99 5.73 0.20 22.06
C VAL A 99 6.59 -0.62 23.01
N GLY A 100 6.14 -1.81 23.42
CA GLY A 100 6.90 -2.72 24.28
C GLY A 100 8.17 -3.27 23.63
N LEU A 101 8.19 -3.43 22.31
CA LEU A 101 9.39 -3.86 21.57
C LEU A 101 10.52 -2.83 21.60
N VAL A 102 10.22 -1.54 21.73
CA VAL A 102 11.25 -0.49 21.75
C VAL A 102 12.26 -0.68 22.89
N PRO A 103 11.86 -0.76 24.18
CA PRO A 103 12.81 -1.03 25.25
C PRO A 103 13.41 -2.43 25.19
N LEU A 104 12.65 -3.45 24.75
CA LEU A 104 13.15 -4.83 24.63
C LEU A 104 14.28 -4.96 23.60
N THR A 105 14.22 -4.20 22.50
CA THR A 105 15.28 -4.19 21.49
C THR A 105 16.52 -3.40 21.93
N VAL A 106 16.36 -2.41 22.82
CA VAL A 106 17.49 -1.65 23.38
C VAL A 106 18.20 -2.41 24.51
N ALA A 107 17.47 -3.21 25.30
CA ALA A 107 18.00 -3.90 26.48
C ALA A 107 19.29 -4.73 26.23
N PRO A 108 19.42 -5.54 25.16
CA PRO A 108 20.64 -6.31 24.88
C PRO A 108 21.89 -5.43 24.69
N PHE A 109 21.72 -4.20 24.18
CA PHE A 109 22.85 -3.28 23.96
C PHE A 109 23.38 -2.69 25.27
N VAL A 110 22.54 -2.63 26.30
CA VAL A 110 22.93 -2.11 27.63
C VAL A 110 23.47 -3.23 28.51
N SER A 111 22.86 -4.42 28.47
CA SER A 111 23.27 -5.57 29.30
C SER A 111 24.31 -6.48 28.65
N GLY A 112 24.58 -6.33 27.35
CA GLY A 112 25.50 -7.15 26.55
C GLY A 112 24.91 -8.49 26.09
N SER A 113 24.22 -9.20 26.97
CA SER A 113 23.37 -10.35 26.64
C SER A 113 22.14 -10.34 27.56
N LEU A 114 21.02 -10.89 27.09
CA LEU A 114 19.81 -11.01 27.89
C LEU A 114 19.83 -12.30 28.74
N ASN A 115 19.05 -12.31 29.82
CA ASN A 115 18.74 -13.56 30.51
C ASN A 115 17.64 -14.31 29.72
N LEU A 116 17.51 -15.62 29.96
CA LEU A 116 16.57 -16.49 29.26
C LEU A 116 15.14 -15.93 29.24
N ALA A 117 14.65 -15.37 30.36
CA ALA A 117 13.29 -14.87 30.44
C ALA A 117 13.07 -13.62 29.57
N THR A 118 14.03 -12.69 29.57
CA THR A 118 13.96 -11.47 28.78
C THR A 118 14.22 -11.71 27.30
N ASP A 119 15.09 -12.68 26.95
CA ASP A 119 15.34 -13.05 25.56
C ASP A 119 14.12 -13.78 24.97
N ALA A 120 13.54 -14.73 25.72
CA ALA A 120 12.27 -15.35 25.36
C ALA A 120 11.12 -14.33 25.21
N LEU A 121 11.07 -13.31 26.07
CA LEU A 121 10.08 -12.22 25.97
C LEU A 121 10.28 -11.38 24.69
N LEU A 122 11.53 -11.03 24.37
CA LEU A 122 11.88 -10.35 23.12
C LEU A 122 11.45 -11.19 21.91
N CYS A 123 11.81 -12.47 21.90
CA CYS A 123 11.46 -13.44 20.86
C CYS A 123 9.94 -13.57 20.67
N ALA A 124 9.19 -13.72 21.77
CA ALA A 124 7.73 -13.81 21.71
C ALA A 124 7.09 -12.51 21.20
N ALA A 125 7.57 -11.35 21.67
CA ALA A 125 7.06 -10.06 21.22
C ALA A 125 7.33 -9.83 19.72
N ILE A 126 8.53 -10.15 19.24
CA ILE A 126 8.89 -10.07 17.81
C ILE A 126 8.01 -11.02 16.98
N LEU A 127 7.81 -12.25 17.43
CA LEU A 127 7.00 -13.24 16.72
C LEU A 127 5.55 -12.78 16.58
N ILE A 128 4.93 -12.32 17.67
CA ILE A 128 3.56 -11.82 17.68
C ILE A 128 3.43 -10.57 16.80
N HIS A 129 4.34 -9.61 16.95
CA HIS A 129 4.35 -8.39 16.14
C HIS A 129 4.44 -8.70 14.64
N SER A 130 5.32 -9.63 14.28
CA SER A 130 5.51 -10.07 12.89
C SER A 130 4.27 -10.79 12.35
N HIS A 131 3.64 -11.67 13.16
CA HIS A 131 2.41 -12.36 12.76
C HIS A 131 1.29 -11.37 12.40
N ILE A 132 1.03 -10.39 13.26
CA ILE A 132 -0.03 -9.39 13.03
C ILE A 132 0.30 -8.48 11.85
N GLY A 133 1.57 -8.09 11.70
CA GLY A 133 2.05 -7.33 10.55
C GLY A 133 1.82 -8.08 9.23
N PHE A 134 2.14 -9.37 9.19
CA PHE A 134 1.89 -10.19 8.01
C PHE A 134 0.40 -10.46 7.77
N GLU A 135 -0.42 -10.64 8.81
CA GLU A 135 -1.89 -10.72 8.65
C GLU A 135 -2.46 -9.46 7.99
N SER A 136 -1.94 -8.29 8.37
CA SER A 136 -2.30 -6.99 7.77
C SER A 136 -1.91 -6.94 6.30
N CYS A 137 -0.67 -7.29 5.96
CA CYS A 137 -0.21 -7.40 4.57
C CYS A 137 -1.07 -8.35 3.73
N ILE A 138 -1.43 -9.52 4.28
CA ILE A 138 -2.29 -10.48 3.57
C ILE A 138 -3.68 -9.88 3.33
N THR A 139 -4.23 -9.18 4.32
CA THR A 139 -5.56 -8.57 4.22
C THR A 139 -5.61 -7.46 3.18
N ASP A 140 -4.57 -6.64 3.09
CA ASP A 140 -4.50 -5.49 2.19
C ASP A 140 -4.25 -5.92 0.74
N TYR A 141 -3.34 -6.86 0.50
CA TYR A 141 -2.92 -7.22 -0.86
C TYR A 141 -3.71 -8.38 -1.47
N PHE A 142 -4.37 -9.22 -0.67
CA PHE A 142 -5.12 -10.38 -1.17
C PHE A 142 -6.60 -10.26 -0.84
N PRO A 143 -7.39 -9.52 -1.66
CA PRO A 143 -8.80 -9.30 -1.38
C PRO A 143 -9.61 -10.60 -1.50
N SER A 144 -10.35 -10.94 -0.44
CA SER A 144 -11.14 -12.18 -0.35
C SER A 144 -12.14 -12.34 -1.49
N LYS A 145 -12.69 -11.23 -2.01
CA LYS A 145 -13.67 -11.25 -3.11
C LYS A 145 -13.06 -11.61 -4.47
N ARG A 146 -11.74 -11.45 -4.64
CA ARG A 146 -11.05 -11.64 -5.93
C ARG A 146 -10.20 -12.91 -5.93
N VAL A 147 -9.46 -13.15 -4.86
CA VAL A 147 -8.46 -14.22 -4.75
C VAL A 147 -8.64 -15.04 -3.46
N PRO A 148 -9.85 -15.60 -3.20
CA PRO A 148 -10.16 -16.26 -1.93
C PRO A 148 -9.24 -17.46 -1.64
N LYS A 149 -8.88 -18.24 -2.67
CA LYS A 149 -8.00 -19.42 -2.52
C LYS A 149 -6.58 -19.02 -2.14
N THR A 150 -6.02 -18.02 -2.80
CA THR A 150 -4.68 -17.48 -2.50
C THR A 150 -4.65 -16.89 -1.10
N LYS A 151 -5.67 -16.10 -0.72
CA LYS A 151 -5.77 -15.56 0.63
C LYS A 151 -5.82 -16.69 1.66
N ALA A 152 -6.67 -17.70 1.46
CA ALA A 152 -6.78 -18.83 2.38
C ALA A 152 -5.46 -19.61 2.54
N PHE A 153 -4.74 -19.84 1.44
CA PHE A 153 -3.42 -20.47 1.47
C PHE A 153 -2.43 -19.64 2.28
N LEU A 154 -2.32 -18.35 2.02
CA LEU A 154 -1.42 -17.45 2.75
C LEU A 154 -1.78 -17.34 4.23
N TRP A 155 -3.08 -17.33 4.54
CA TRP A 155 -3.59 -17.26 5.90
C TRP A 155 -3.18 -18.47 6.74
N TRP A 156 -3.34 -19.68 6.20
CA TRP A 156 -2.90 -20.91 6.85
C TRP A 156 -1.38 -21.07 6.84
N GLY A 157 -0.73 -20.65 5.75
CA GLY A 157 0.73 -20.64 5.64
C GLY A 157 1.37 -19.75 6.71
N LEU A 158 0.83 -18.56 6.94
CA LEU A 158 1.29 -17.66 8.00
C LEU A 158 1.15 -18.30 9.38
N ARG A 159 0.01 -18.94 9.69
CA ARG A 159 -0.18 -19.65 10.97
C ARG A 159 0.80 -20.80 11.14
N GLY A 160 1.02 -21.59 10.10
CA GLY A 160 2.01 -22.66 10.10
C GLY A 160 3.42 -22.14 10.33
N ALA A 161 3.80 -21.06 9.63
CA ALA A 161 5.09 -20.40 9.80
C ALA A 161 5.26 -19.84 11.22
N THR A 162 4.24 -19.23 11.80
CA THR A 162 4.29 -18.70 13.17
C THR A 162 4.50 -19.81 14.21
N VAL A 163 3.82 -20.95 14.06
CA VAL A 163 4.05 -22.12 14.94
C VAL A 163 5.47 -22.65 14.76
N LEU A 164 5.92 -22.82 13.51
CA LEU A 164 7.25 -23.32 13.21
C LEU A 164 8.35 -22.42 13.79
N VAL A 165 8.24 -21.11 13.60
CA VAL A 165 9.18 -20.13 14.19
C VAL A 165 9.08 -20.14 15.70
N GLY A 166 7.88 -20.25 16.28
CA GLY A 166 7.70 -20.37 17.73
C GLY A 166 8.42 -21.58 18.32
N VAL A 167 8.31 -22.74 17.68
CA VAL A 167 9.06 -23.94 18.08
C VAL A 167 10.56 -23.73 17.91
N GLY A 168 11.01 -23.17 16.78
CA GLY A 168 12.42 -22.88 16.55
C GLY A 168 13.03 -21.93 17.58
N LEU A 169 12.31 -20.87 17.96
CA LEU A 169 12.72 -19.95 19.01
C LEU A 169 12.75 -20.64 20.38
N TYR A 170 11.75 -21.46 20.70
CA TYR A 170 11.75 -22.24 21.94
C TYR A 170 12.97 -23.17 22.03
N GLU A 171 13.26 -23.92 20.98
CA GLU A 171 14.44 -24.80 20.91
C GLU A 171 15.75 -24.01 21.02
N PHE A 172 15.84 -22.86 20.36
CA PHE A 172 17.05 -22.02 20.39
C PHE A 172 17.31 -21.39 21.76
N GLU A 173 16.24 -21.03 22.50
CA GLU A 173 16.35 -20.49 23.85
C GLU A 173 16.60 -21.58 24.91
N THR A 174 16.06 -22.79 24.73
CA THR A 174 16.14 -23.85 25.76
C THR A 174 17.32 -24.80 25.58
N ASN A 175 17.68 -25.10 24.32
CA ASN A 175 18.71 -26.10 23.99
C ASN A 175 19.95 -25.50 23.30
N ASP A 176 19.94 -24.21 22.99
CA ASP A 176 21.08 -23.47 22.42
C ASP A 176 21.39 -22.22 23.25
N VAL A 177 22.12 -21.27 22.68
CA VAL A 177 22.70 -20.12 23.37
C VAL A 177 21.76 -18.93 23.57
N GLY A 178 20.56 -18.96 22.97
CA GLY A 178 19.61 -17.85 22.95
C GLY A 178 19.85 -16.86 21.80
N VAL A 179 18.77 -16.18 21.38
CA VAL A 179 18.75 -15.31 20.19
C VAL A 179 19.73 -14.15 20.29
N THR A 180 19.77 -13.45 21.43
CA THR A 180 20.65 -12.28 21.58
C THR A 180 22.14 -12.62 21.54
N GLU A 181 22.53 -13.69 22.22
CA GLU A 181 23.92 -14.16 22.21
C GLU A 181 24.28 -14.79 20.85
N GLY A 182 23.35 -15.49 20.20
CA GLY A 182 23.50 -15.99 18.84
C GLY A 182 23.80 -14.87 17.83
N ILE A 183 23.01 -13.78 17.85
CA ILE A 183 23.22 -12.61 17.00
C ILE A 183 24.59 -11.97 17.26
N LYS A 184 24.97 -11.85 18.54
CA LYS A 184 26.27 -11.28 18.92
C LYS A 184 27.45 -12.11 18.41
N ARG A 185 27.33 -13.44 18.37
CA ARG A 185 28.34 -14.34 17.79
C ARG A 185 28.42 -14.19 16.28
N ILE A 186 27.28 -14.13 15.59
CA ILE A 186 27.21 -13.92 14.14
C ILE A 186 27.85 -12.59 13.75
N TRP A 187 27.66 -11.54 14.54
CA TRP A 187 28.25 -10.22 14.26
C TRP A 187 29.78 -10.18 14.35
N ARG A 188 30.39 -11.12 15.09
CA ARG A 188 31.85 -11.23 15.26
C ARG A 188 32.49 -12.30 14.37
N ALA A 189 31.70 -13.04 13.62
CA ALA A 189 32.16 -14.06 12.67
C ALA A 189 32.72 -13.39 11.39
#